data_AF-A0A7J0DD78-F1
#
_entry.id   AF-A0A7J0DD78-F1
#
_cell.length_a   1.000
_cell.length_b   1.000
_cell.length_c   1.000
_cell.angle_alpha   90.00
_cell.angle_beta   90.00
_cell.angle_gamma   90.00
#
_symmetry.space_group_name_H-M   'P 1'
#
loop_
_entity.id
_entity.type
_entity.pdbx_description
1 polymer ?
#
loop_
_entity_poly.entity_id
_entity_poly.type
_entity_poly.pdbx_seq_one_letter_code
_entity_poly.pdbx_strand_id
1 'polypeptide(L)'
;MGGSRWRSGSLIVLAIVFIGWLSAISIAKEEATKERLIGEAAKNQAAVNPERTVFDVKRLIGRKFEDKEVQKDMKLVPYKIVNKDGKPYIQVQIKDGETKVFSPEEISAMILTKMKETAEAFLGKKIKDAVVTVPGE
;
A
#
# COMPACT_ATOMS: atom_id res chain seq x y z
N MET A 1 -22.84 14.72 -5.95
CA MET A 1 -23.49 14.85 -4.62
C MET A 1 -24.21 13.55 -4.33
N GLY A 2 -23.79 12.82 -3.30
CA GLY A 2 -24.40 11.55 -2.88
C GLY A 2 -23.97 11.29 -1.45
N GLY A 3 -24.70 11.87 -0.50
CA GLY A 3 -24.42 11.72 0.92
C GLY A 3 -24.84 10.33 1.39
N SER A 4 -23.90 9.57 1.96
CA SER A 4 -24.21 8.36 2.71
C SER A 4 -23.95 8.61 4.19
N ARG A 5 -25.00 9.05 4.90
CA ARG A 5 -25.08 9.03 6.36
C ARG A 5 -25.88 7.79 6.76
N TRP A 6 -25.26 6.85 7.45
CA TRP A 6 -25.93 5.69 8.04
C TRP A 6 -25.45 5.46 9.48
N ARG A 7 -26.38 5.22 10.40
CA ARG A 7 -26.14 4.74 11.76
C ARG A 7 -27.23 3.75 12.13
N SER A 8 -26.84 2.51 12.46
CA SER A 8 -27.41 1.73 13.58
C SER A 8 -26.57 0.45 13.77
N GLY A 9 -26.10 0.22 15.00
CA GLY A 9 -25.58 -1.07 15.47
C GLY A 9 -24.19 -1.49 14.99
N SER A 10 -23.13 -1.03 15.66
CA SER A 10 -21.78 -1.64 15.67
C SER A 10 -20.93 -1.73 14.40
N LEU A 11 -21.35 -1.20 13.23
CA LEU A 11 -20.42 -1.02 12.11
C LEU A 11 -19.78 0.38 12.15
N ILE A 12 -18.49 0.44 12.43
CA ILE A 12 -17.68 1.64 12.20
C ILE A 12 -17.29 1.61 10.73
N VAL A 13 -18.02 2.35 9.90
CA VAL A 13 -17.63 2.56 8.51
C VAL A 13 -16.47 3.56 8.50
N LEU A 14 -15.24 3.05 8.53
CA LEU A 14 -14.13 3.81 7.99
C LEU A 14 -14.28 3.77 6.48
N ALA A 15 -14.76 4.86 5.91
CA ALA A 15 -14.57 5.11 4.50
C ALA A 15 -13.07 5.30 4.28
N ILE A 16 -12.38 4.21 3.95
CA ILE A 16 -11.00 4.26 3.45
C ILE A 16 -11.11 4.84 2.04
N VAL A 17 -11.08 6.17 1.98
CA VAL A 17 -11.11 6.91 0.72
C VAL A 17 -9.81 6.58 -0.03
N PHE A 18 -9.91 5.65 -0.98
CA PHE A 18 -8.87 5.30 -1.95
C PHE A 18 -8.64 6.39 -3.01
N ILE A 19 -9.11 7.61 -2.75
CA ILE A 19 -9.02 8.74 -3.66
C ILE A 19 -7.75 9.52 -3.28
N GLY A 20 -6.66 9.15 -3.94
CA GLY A 20 -5.51 10.01 -4.19
C GLY A 20 -4.47 10.21 -3.08
N TRP A 21 -4.73 9.87 -1.82
CA TRP A 21 -3.84 10.29 -0.72
C TRP A 21 -3.03 9.20 0.01
N LEU A 22 -3.36 7.92 -0.17
CA LEU A 22 -2.70 6.80 0.53
C LEU A 22 -2.27 5.68 -0.43
N SER A 23 -1.57 6.02 -1.51
CA SER A 23 -1.03 5.03 -2.46
C SER A 23 0.45 4.67 -2.23
N ALA A 24 1.09 5.19 -1.17
CA ALA A 24 2.53 5.02 -0.93
C ALA A 24 2.83 4.29 0.40
N ILE A 25 3.68 3.27 0.31
CA ILE A 25 4.35 2.58 1.41
C ILE A 25 5.87 2.75 1.23
N SER A 26 6.62 2.92 2.31
CA SER A 26 8.07 2.95 2.24
C SER A 26 8.58 1.87 3.17
N ILE A 27 9.20 0.86 2.58
CA ILE A 27 9.78 -0.24 3.35
C ILE A 27 11.19 0.20 3.72
N ALA A 28 11.26 1.17 4.64
CA ALA A 28 12.48 1.56 5.32
C ALA A 28 12.53 0.86 6.68
N LYS A 29 13.68 0.28 7.03
CA LYS A 29 13.99 -0.14 8.40
C LYS A 29 14.79 1.02 9.01
N GLU A 30 14.17 1.85 9.84
CA GLU A 30 14.86 2.95 10.54
C GLU A 30 15.28 2.50 11.97
N GLU A 31 16.37 3.05 12.51
CA GLU A 31 17.29 2.34 13.42
C GLU A 31 16.82 2.03 14.85
N ALA A 32 15.65 2.47 15.31
CA ALA A 32 15.22 2.21 16.70
C ALA A 32 14.17 1.11 16.83
N THR A 33 13.38 0.86 15.79
CA THR A 33 12.29 -0.13 15.78
C THR A 33 12.23 -0.78 14.40
N LYS A 34 11.94 -2.09 14.32
CA LYS A 34 11.77 -2.83 13.04
C LYS A 34 10.49 -2.40 12.29
N GLU A 35 10.28 -1.10 12.12
CA GLU A 35 8.99 -0.54 11.75
C GLU A 35 8.96 -0.16 10.27
N ARG A 36 7.89 -0.56 9.57
CA ARG A 36 7.64 -0.20 8.18
C ARG A 36 6.91 1.13 8.16
N LEU A 37 7.35 2.07 7.32
CA LEU A 37 6.69 3.36 7.16
C LEU A 37 5.56 3.26 6.12
N ILE A 38 4.38 3.78 6.45
CA ILE A 38 3.19 3.75 5.58
C ILE A 38 2.54 5.13 5.58
N GLY A 39 2.04 5.60 4.43
CA GLY A 39 1.36 6.89 4.31
C GLY A 39 2.31 8.08 4.17
N GLU A 40 2.05 9.19 4.88
CA GLU A 40 2.88 10.40 4.76
C GLU A 40 4.35 10.17 5.14
N ALA A 41 4.61 9.38 6.19
CA ALA A 41 5.98 9.03 6.59
C ALA A 41 6.74 8.34 5.45
N ALA A 42 6.06 7.46 4.70
CA ALA A 42 6.62 6.82 3.53
C ALA A 42 6.84 7.79 2.37
N LYS A 43 5.86 8.67 2.12
CA LYS A 43 5.92 9.68 1.06
C LYS A 43 7.11 10.63 1.25
N ASN A 44 7.39 11.02 2.48
CA ASN A 44 8.53 11.89 2.81
C ASN A 44 9.88 11.21 2.54
N GLN A 45 9.93 9.88 2.59
CA GLN A 45 11.12 9.09 2.25
C GLN A 45 11.29 8.87 0.74
N ALA A 46 10.29 9.16 -0.10
CA ALA A 46 10.36 8.92 -1.53
C ALA A 46 11.52 9.68 -2.22
N ALA A 47 11.87 10.86 -1.72
CA ALA A 47 12.97 11.66 -2.25
C ALA A 47 14.36 11.16 -1.80
N VAL A 48 14.45 10.56 -0.61
CA VAL A 48 15.71 10.11 0.01
C VAL A 48 16.00 8.66 -0.33
N ASN A 49 14.97 7.82 -0.35
CA ASN A 49 15.04 6.38 -0.56
C ASN A 49 14.02 5.94 -1.64
N PRO A 50 14.18 6.38 -2.89
CA PRO A 50 13.20 6.13 -3.96
C PRO A 50 13.05 4.64 -4.28
N GLU A 51 14.15 3.87 -4.31
CA GLU A 51 14.13 2.43 -4.62
C GLU A 51 13.45 1.58 -3.53
N ARG A 52 13.35 2.13 -2.31
CA ARG A 52 12.73 1.46 -1.14
C ARG A 52 11.34 1.97 -0.84
N THR A 53 10.87 2.95 -1.60
CA THR A 53 9.55 3.57 -1.46
C THR A 53 8.65 3.10 -2.59
N VAL A 54 7.67 2.26 -2.24
CA VAL A 54 6.75 1.63 -3.18
C VAL A 54 5.43 2.39 -3.20
N PHE A 55 4.98 2.77 -4.38
CA PHE A 55 3.71 3.45 -4.57
C PHE A 55 3.02 2.96 -5.85
N ASP A 56 1.73 3.26 -6.00
CA ASP A 56 0.94 2.88 -7.18
C ASP A 56 0.84 1.36 -7.44
N VAL A 57 1.06 0.55 -6.40
CA VAL A 57 1.01 -0.93 -6.46
C VAL A 57 -0.30 -1.47 -7.01
N LYS A 58 -1.41 -0.75 -6.82
CA LYS A 58 -2.73 -1.11 -7.36
C LYS A 58 -2.73 -1.34 -8.87
N ARG A 59 -1.81 -0.70 -9.62
CA ARG A 59 -1.67 -0.87 -11.08
C ARG A 59 -1.20 -2.27 -11.47
N LEU A 60 -0.58 -3.00 -10.55
CA LEU A 60 0.00 -4.32 -10.78
C LEU A 60 -0.95 -5.47 -10.41
N ILE A 61 -1.98 -5.19 -9.58
CA ILE A 61 -2.90 -6.21 -9.08
C ILE A 61 -3.69 -6.83 -10.24
N GLY A 62 -3.74 -8.17 -10.27
CA GLY A 62 -4.49 -8.91 -11.29
C GLY A 62 -3.86 -8.91 -12.69
N ARG A 63 -2.67 -8.34 -12.87
CA ARG A 63 -1.99 -8.27 -14.17
C ARG A 63 -0.94 -9.36 -14.35
N LYS A 64 -0.58 -9.62 -15.60
CA LYS A 64 0.57 -10.47 -15.97
C LYS A 64 1.83 -9.61 -16.06
N PHE A 65 2.97 -10.21 -15.76
CA PHE A 65 4.25 -9.48 -15.84
C PHE A 65 4.52 -8.93 -17.25
N GLU A 66 4.12 -9.66 -18.29
CA GLU A 66 4.33 -9.32 -19.70
C GLU A 66 3.33 -8.29 -20.25
N ASP A 67 2.38 -7.83 -19.44
CA ASP A 67 1.40 -6.82 -19.85
C ASP A 67 2.12 -5.53 -20.26
N LYS A 68 1.74 -4.94 -21.40
CA LYS A 68 2.31 -3.69 -21.93
C LYS A 68 2.23 -2.56 -20.91
N GLU A 69 1.18 -2.51 -20.10
CA GLU A 69 1.04 -1.48 -19.08
C GLU A 69 2.00 -1.72 -17.91
N VAL A 70 2.18 -2.97 -17.46
CA VAL A 70 3.18 -3.32 -16.44
C VAL A 70 4.59 -2.98 -16.94
N GLN A 71 4.92 -3.32 -18.18
CA GLN A 71 6.21 -3.01 -18.79
C GLN A 71 6.47 -1.49 -18.96
N LYS A 72 5.41 -0.69 -19.11
CA LYS A 72 5.51 0.77 -19.10
C LYS A 72 5.74 1.28 -17.67
N ASP A 73 4.95 0.82 -16.71
CA ASP A 73 5.05 1.22 -15.30
C ASP A 73 6.43 0.92 -14.74
N MET A 74 7.03 -0.21 -15.11
CA MET A 74 8.41 -0.60 -14.76
C MET A 74 9.46 0.44 -15.14
N LYS A 75 9.22 1.28 -16.15
CA LYS A 75 10.15 2.33 -16.58
C LYS A 75 9.91 3.67 -15.88
N LEU A 76 8.74 3.82 -15.24
CA LEU A 76 8.32 5.06 -14.60
C LEU A 76 8.56 5.03 -13.09
N VAL A 77 8.51 3.85 -12.48
CA VAL A 77 8.70 3.69 -11.04
C VAL A 77 10.17 3.50 -10.68
N PRO A 78 10.62 4.02 -9.52
CA PRO A 78 12.01 3.90 -9.09
C PRO A 78 12.34 2.55 -8.41
N TYR A 79 11.33 1.77 -8.04
CA TYR A 79 11.51 0.47 -7.37
C TYR A 79 11.50 -0.68 -8.37
N LYS A 80 12.11 -1.81 -7.99
CA LYS A 80 12.25 -2.95 -8.89
C LYS A 80 10.99 -3.81 -8.92
N ILE A 81 10.46 -4.06 -10.12
CA ILE A 81 9.41 -5.04 -10.36
C ILE A 81 10.05 -6.29 -10.99
N VAL A 82 9.74 -7.46 -10.46
CA VAL A 82 10.29 -8.75 -10.90
C VAL A 82 9.17 -9.70 -11.30
N ASN A 83 9.49 -10.61 -12.22
CA ASN A 83 8.58 -11.68 -12.59
C ASN A 83 8.71 -12.82 -11.59
N LYS A 84 7.58 -13.24 -11.03
CA LYS A 84 7.48 -14.48 -10.27
C LYS A 84 6.22 -15.21 -10.72
N ASP A 85 6.41 -16.39 -11.29
CA ASP A 85 5.33 -17.25 -11.81
C ASP A 85 4.41 -16.54 -12.83
N GLY A 86 4.99 -15.68 -13.68
CA GLY A 86 4.26 -14.92 -14.71
C GLY A 86 3.52 -13.68 -14.19
N LYS A 87 3.65 -13.37 -12.90
CA LYS A 87 3.00 -12.22 -12.24
C LYS A 87 4.03 -11.17 -11.81
N PRO A 88 3.65 -9.88 -11.79
CA PRO A 88 4.52 -8.83 -11.31
C PRO A 88 4.58 -8.82 -9.78
N TYR A 89 5.80 -8.86 -9.25
CA TYR A 89 6.10 -8.70 -7.83
C TYR A 89 7.03 -7.52 -7.62
N ILE A 90 7.01 -6.92 -6.44
CA ILE A 90 7.86 -5.81 -6.09
C ILE A 90 9.03 -6.33 -5.26
N GLN A 91 10.25 -6.09 -5.75
CA GLN A 91 11.48 -6.40 -5.04
C GLN A 91 11.99 -5.14 -4.33
N VAL A 92 12.11 -5.21 -3.01
CA VAL A 92 12.64 -4.12 -2.18
C VAL A 92 13.85 -4.58 -1.41
N GLN A 93 14.90 -3.77 -1.42
CA GLN A 93 16.10 -4.01 -0.63
C GLN A 93 15.95 -3.38 0.77
N ILE A 94 16.19 -4.16 1.81
CA ILE A 94 16.16 -3.71 3.20
C ILE A 94 17.59 -3.36 3.64
N LYS A 95 17.75 -2.50 4.67
CA LYS A 95 19.06 -1.96 5.12
C LYS A 95 20.15 -3.02 5.35
N ASP A 96 19.80 -4.27 5.69
CA ASP A 96 20.77 -5.35 5.93
C ASP A 96 21.28 -6.04 4.63
N GLY A 97 20.99 -5.46 3.46
CA GLY A 97 21.28 -6.07 2.14
C GLY A 97 20.31 -7.19 1.75
N GLU A 98 19.45 -7.63 2.67
CA GLU A 98 18.39 -8.60 2.41
C GLU A 98 17.40 -8.02 1.39
N THR A 99 17.13 -8.80 0.36
CA THR A 99 16.13 -8.48 -0.65
C THR A 99 14.84 -9.22 -0.33
N LYS A 100 13.73 -8.49 -0.24
CA LYS A 100 12.41 -9.09 -0.10
C LYS A 100 11.56 -8.85 -1.33
N VAL A 101 10.79 -9.86 -1.68
CA VAL A 101 9.88 -9.85 -2.82
C VAL A 101 8.47 -9.93 -2.27
N PHE A 102 7.65 -8.92 -2.58
CA PHE A 102 6.28 -8.81 -2.13
C PHE A 102 5.33 -8.84 -3.31
N SER A 103 4.22 -9.54 -3.15
CA SER A 103 3.10 -9.43 -4.10
C SER A 103 2.42 -8.06 -3.98
N PRO A 104 1.81 -7.55 -5.06
CA PRO A 104 0.99 -6.34 -5.01
C PRO A 104 -0.12 -6.40 -3.95
N GLU A 105 -0.68 -7.58 -3.73
CA GLU A 105 -1.71 -7.86 -2.73
C GLU A 105 -1.17 -7.77 -1.31
N GLU A 106 0.01 -8.32 -1.03
CA GLU A 106 0.66 -8.22 0.29
C GLU A 106 0.94 -6.78 0.68
N ILE A 107 1.44 -5.96 -0.25
CA ILE A 107 1.68 -4.54 0.01
C ILE A 107 0.36 -3.82 0.31
N SER A 108 -0.69 -4.12 -0.45
CA SER A 108 -2.01 -3.55 -0.23
C SER A 108 -2.57 -3.95 1.14
N ALA A 109 -2.35 -5.20 1.57
CA ALA A 109 -2.72 -5.66 2.90
C ALA A 109 -1.96 -4.93 4.01
N MET A 110 -0.67 -4.60 3.82
CA MET A 110 0.10 -3.81 4.78
C MET A 110 -0.49 -2.40 4.94
N ILE A 111 -0.87 -1.76 3.82
CA ILE A 111 -1.51 -0.43 3.85
C ILE A 111 -2.83 -0.50 4.64
N LEU A 112 -3.70 -1.46 4.31
CA LEU A 112 -4.99 -1.64 5.00
C LEU A 112 -4.81 -1.93 6.50
N THR A 113 -3.81 -2.72 6.86
CA THR A 113 -3.48 -3.02 8.26
C THR A 113 -3.10 -1.75 9.02
N LYS A 114 -2.24 -0.90 8.44
CA LYS A 114 -1.90 0.37 9.10
C LYS A 114 -3.09 1.31 9.21
N MET A 115 -3.94 1.37 8.19
CA MET A 115 -5.15 2.20 8.25
C MET A 115 -6.10 1.74 9.36
N LYS A 116 -6.23 0.42 9.55
CA LYS A 116 -6.94 -0.16 10.68
C LYS A 116 -6.30 0.25 12.00
N GLU A 117 -5.00 0.08 12.18
CA GLU A 117 -4.28 0.45 13.42
C GLU A 117 -4.48 1.94 13.76
N THR A 118 -4.31 2.82 12.78
CA THR A 118 -4.51 4.27 12.97
C THR A 118 -5.92 4.58 13.43
N ALA A 119 -6.92 3.92 12.85
CA ALA A 119 -8.30 4.16 13.23
C ALA A 119 -8.70 3.50 14.55
N GLU A 120 -8.16 2.32 14.88
CA GLU A 120 -8.31 1.69 16.19
C GLU A 120 -7.70 2.57 17.29
N ALA A 121 -6.53 3.15 17.04
CA ALA A 121 -5.88 4.10 17.94
C ALA A 121 -6.72 5.38 18.12
N PHE A 122 -7.26 5.93 17.03
CA PHE A 122 -8.12 7.12 17.09
C PHE A 122 -9.45 6.86 17.82
N LEU A 123 -10.06 5.70 17.63
CA LEU A 123 -11.37 5.36 18.19
C LEU A 123 -11.29 4.67 19.57
N GLY A 124 -10.10 4.23 19.99
CA GLY A 124 -9.87 3.52 21.25
C GLY A 124 -10.52 2.14 21.33
N LYS A 125 -10.84 1.52 20.19
CA LYS A 125 -11.51 0.20 20.13
C LYS A 125 -11.13 -0.59 18.89
N LYS A 126 -11.25 -1.91 18.98
CA LYS A 126 -10.99 -2.82 17.84
C LYS A 126 -12.04 -2.69 16.75
N ILE A 127 -11.59 -2.78 15.50
CA ILE A 127 -12.40 -2.71 14.29
C ILE A 127 -12.38 -4.08 13.62
N LYS A 128 -13.58 -4.63 13.37
CA LYS A 128 -13.76 -5.95 12.76
C LYS A 128 -14.14 -5.85 11.29
N ASP A 129 -15.00 -4.89 10.96
CA ASP A 129 -15.57 -4.73 9.63
C ASP A 129 -15.08 -3.43 8.99
N ALA A 130 -14.82 -3.47 7.69
CA ALA A 130 -14.38 -2.31 6.91
C ALA A 130 -15.01 -2.34 5.51
N VAL A 131 -15.26 -1.15 4.95
CA VAL A 131 -15.68 -0.98 3.56
C VAL A 131 -14.53 -0.35 2.81
N VAL A 132 -14.03 -1.04 1.79
CA VAL A 132 -12.94 -0.57 0.94
C VAL A 132 -13.55 -0.13 -0.39
N THR A 133 -13.39 1.14 -0.75
CA THR A 133 -13.84 1.64 -2.04
C THR A 133 -12.79 1.35 -3.11
N VAL A 134 -13.22 0.79 -4.24
CA VAL A 134 -12.40 0.75 -5.46
C VAL A 134 -12.98 1.78 -6.44
N PRO A 135 -12.13 2.47 -7.24
CA PRO A 135 -12.66 3.29 -8.33
C PRO A 135 -13.45 2.38 -9.29
N GLY A 136 -14.71 2.73 -9.51
CA GLY A 136 -15.47 2.19 -10.64
C GLY A 136 -14.91 2.79 -11.93
N GLU A 137 -14.87 1.99 -12.98
CA GLU A 137 -14.46 2.39 -14.32
C GLU A 137 -15.14 3.69 -14.79
#